data_AF-R5GI65-F1
#
_entry.id   AF-R5GI65-F1
#
_cell.length_a   1.000
_cell.length_b   1.000
_cell.length_c   1.000
_cell.angle_alpha   90.00
_cell.angle_beta   90.00
_cell.angle_gamma   90.00
#
_symmetry.space_group_name_H-M   'P 1'
#
loop_
_entity.id
_entity.type
_entity.pdbx_description
1 polymer ?
#
loop_
_entity_poly.entity_id
_entity_poly.type
_entity_poly.pdbx_seq_one_letter_code
_entity_poly.pdbx_strand_id
1 'polypeptide(L)'
;MLQIVSLKHKTGSYEGINYDNYVIHCVDYESTNKALIFGPDTEDIKIKADVFAMELGRNIAMLNSPAVKRVEDIEGLLIVPIYNKFGNCTGFNLDLGAAASEPAKPEAKPEAKK
;
A
#
# COMPACT_ATOMS: atom_id res chain seq x y z
N MET A 1 2.29 -11.20 -3.72
CA MET A 1 2.63 -9.91 -3.01
C MET A 1 1.36 -9.38 -2.38
N LEU A 2 1.45 -8.68 -1.24
CA LEU A 2 0.27 -8.14 -0.56
C LEU A 2 -0.31 -6.93 -1.32
N GLN A 3 -1.61 -6.95 -1.61
CA GLN A 3 -2.34 -5.80 -2.15
C GLN A 3 -3.12 -5.11 -1.04
N ILE A 4 -3.06 -3.77 -0.99
CA ILE A 4 -3.80 -2.98 -0.01
C ILE A 4 -5.28 -2.97 -0.39
N VAL A 5 -6.14 -3.41 0.52
CA VAL A 5 -7.61 -3.38 0.34
C VAL A 5 -8.24 -2.23 1.10
N SER A 6 -7.77 -1.99 2.33
CA SER A 6 -8.26 -0.87 3.12
C SER A 6 -7.24 -0.45 4.17
N LEU A 7 -7.38 0.77 4.65
CA LEU A 7 -6.52 1.31 5.68
C LEU A 7 -7.34 2.08 6.72
N LYS A 8 -7.03 1.85 8.00
CA LYS A 8 -7.72 2.51 9.11
C LYS A 8 -6.74 3.09 10.12
N HIS A 9 -6.91 4.37 10.40
CA HIS A 9 -6.24 5.04 11.50
C HIS A 9 -6.91 4.67 12.83
N LYS A 10 -6.12 4.24 13.82
CA LYS A 10 -6.58 3.89 15.17
C LYS A 10 -5.70 4.56 16.22
N THR A 11 -6.33 5.39 17.03
CA THR A 11 -5.72 6.04 18.19
C THR A 11 -6.44 5.61 19.47
N GLY A 12 -5.73 5.64 20.61
CA GLY A 12 -6.31 5.30 21.89
C GLY A 12 -5.28 5.12 23.00
N SER A 13 -5.70 4.50 24.10
CA SER A 13 -4.84 4.15 25.22
C SER A 13 -5.15 2.73 25.69
N TYR A 14 -4.12 1.96 26.03
CA TYR A 14 -4.23 0.62 26.60
C TYR A 14 -3.24 0.49 27.75
N GLU A 15 -3.73 0.10 28.94
CA GLU A 15 -2.91 0.00 30.17
C GLU A 15 -2.07 1.27 30.47
N GLY A 16 -2.63 2.45 30.14
CA GLY A 16 -1.96 3.74 30.34
C GLY A 16 -0.95 4.11 29.24
N ILE A 17 -0.73 3.24 28.25
CA ILE A 17 0.14 3.51 27.11
C ILE A 17 -0.71 3.99 25.94
N ASN A 18 -0.45 5.23 25.50
CA ASN A 18 -1.08 5.77 24.32
C ASN A 18 -0.57 5.07 23.06
N TYR A 19 -1.47 4.83 22.12
CA TYR A 19 -1.13 4.27 20.82
C TYR A 19 -1.74 5.11 19.70
N ASP A 20 -0.99 5.19 18.61
CA ASP A 20 -1.38 5.88 17.39
C ASP A 20 -0.81 5.10 16.21
N ASN A 21 -1.67 4.35 15.52
CA ASN A 21 -1.26 3.42 14.47
C ASN A 21 -2.20 3.47 13.27
N TYR A 22 -1.66 3.15 12.11
CA TYR A 22 -2.44 2.65 10.99
C TYR A 22 -2.48 1.13 11.00
N VAL A 23 -3.66 0.59 10.68
CA VAL A 23 -3.87 -0.82 10.39
C VAL A 23 -4.23 -0.92 8.92
N ILE A 24 -3.39 -1.62 8.16
CA ILE A 24 -3.50 -1.80 6.71
C ILE A 24 -3.96 -3.22 6.47
N HIS A 25 -5.18 -3.37 5.97
CA HIS A 25 -5.71 -4.67 5.59
C HIS A 25 -5.27 -5.02 4.18
N CYS A 26 -4.59 -6.14 4.05
CA CYS A 26 -3.99 -6.58 2.80
C CYS A 26 -4.47 -7.98 2.42
N VAL A 27 -4.40 -8.27 1.13
CA VAL A 27 -4.71 -9.58 0.56
C VAL A 27 -3.53 -10.11 -0.24
N ASP A 28 -3.22 -11.40 -0.09
CA ASP A 28 -2.29 -12.10 -0.96
C ASP A 28 -3.08 -13.02 -1.90
N TYR A 29 -3.29 -12.56 -3.13
CA TYR A 29 -3.93 -13.35 -4.19
C TYR A 29 -3.04 -14.48 -4.70
N GLU A 30 -1.74 -14.45 -4.39
CA GLU A 30 -0.76 -15.45 -4.83
C GLU A 30 -0.37 -16.41 -3.69
N SER A 31 -1.11 -16.39 -2.58
CA SER A 31 -0.79 -17.20 -1.42
C SER A 31 -0.76 -18.69 -1.78
N THR A 32 0.31 -19.36 -1.34
CA THR A 32 0.50 -20.81 -1.48
C THR A 32 0.11 -21.56 -0.21
N ASN A 33 -0.58 -20.89 0.72
CA ASN A 33 -1.01 -21.43 1.98
C ASN A 33 -1.98 -22.59 1.78
N LYS A 34 -1.51 -23.82 2.06
CA LYS A 34 -2.29 -25.06 1.86
C LYS A 34 -3.49 -25.20 2.81
N ALA A 35 -3.57 -24.39 3.86
CA ALA A 35 -4.70 -24.36 4.77
C ALA A 35 -5.86 -23.49 4.27
N LEU A 36 -5.62 -22.65 3.26
CA LEU A 36 -6.63 -21.79 2.67
C LEU A 36 -7.60 -22.63 1.82
N ILE A 37 -8.88 -22.65 2.22
CA ILE A 37 -9.92 -23.46 1.56
C ILE A 37 -10.51 -22.69 0.36
N PHE A 38 -10.73 -21.38 0.51
CA PHE A 38 -11.27 -20.51 -0.55
C PHE A 38 -10.87 -19.06 -0.31
N GLY A 39 -10.82 -18.27 -1.38
CA GLY A 39 -10.52 -16.83 -1.34
C GLY A 39 -9.00 -16.54 -1.35
N PRO A 40 -8.62 -15.25 -1.28
CA PRO A 40 -7.24 -14.85 -1.05
C PRO A 40 -6.87 -14.99 0.43
N ASP A 41 -5.57 -15.11 0.70
CA ASP A 41 -5.07 -15.00 2.07
C ASP A 41 -5.10 -13.53 2.50
N THR A 42 -5.25 -13.26 3.80
CA THR A 42 -5.42 -11.90 4.32
C THR A 42 -4.44 -11.63 5.45
N GLU A 43 -3.84 -10.46 5.46
CA GLU A 43 -2.92 -10.01 6.50
C GLU A 43 -3.23 -8.58 6.94
N ASP A 44 -3.21 -8.34 8.26
CA ASP A 44 -3.28 -7.00 8.83
C ASP A 44 -1.88 -6.52 9.21
N ILE A 45 -1.41 -5.47 8.54
CA ILE A 45 -0.13 -4.81 8.87
C ILE A 45 -0.41 -3.66 9.82
N LYS A 46 0.22 -3.68 10.99
CA LYS A 46 0.15 -2.58 11.97
C LYS A 46 1.44 -1.77 11.95
N ILE A 47 1.31 -0.45 11.75
CA ILE A 47 2.43 0.50 11.69
C ILE A 47 2.10 1.77 12.48
N LYS A 48 3.08 2.33 13.19
CA LYS A 48 2.88 3.60 13.92
C LYS A 48 2.59 4.75 12.97
N ALA A 49 1.75 5.70 13.38
CA ALA A 49 1.30 6.77 12.50
C ALA A 49 2.42 7.70 12.00
N ASP A 50 3.41 7.97 12.85
CA ASP A 50 4.60 8.75 12.50
C ASP A 50 5.45 8.05 11.43
N VAL A 51 5.71 6.76 11.62
CA VAL A 51 6.46 5.94 10.66
C VAL A 51 5.67 5.83 9.34
N PHE A 52 4.36 5.61 9.41
CA PHE A 52 3.51 5.52 8.23
C PHE A 52 3.55 6.80 7.39
N ALA A 53 3.40 7.97 8.01
CA ALA A 53 3.40 9.25 7.29
C ALA A 53 4.75 9.51 6.59
N MET A 54 5.86 9.19 7.27
CA MET A 54 7.20 9.31 6.70
C MET A 54 7.40 8.38 5.48
N GLU A 55 7.04 7.11 5.62
CA GLU A 55 7.18 6.12 4.55
C GLU A 55 6.23 6.38 3.39
N LEU A 56 5.01 6.84 3.65
CA LEU A 56 4.08 7.23 2.60
C LEU A 56 4.65 8.37 1.76
N GLY A 57 5.22 9.40 2.39
CA GLY A 57 5.86 10.51 1.68
C GLY A 57 7.02 10.03 0.80
N ARG A 58 7.87 9.13 1.31
CA ARG A 58 8.96 8.51 0.54
C ARG A 58 8.43 7.71 -0.65
N ASN A 59 7.40 6.90 -0.44
CA ASN A 59 6.83 6.06 -1.48
C ASN A 59 6.13 6.87 -2.58
N ILE A 60 5.36 7.90 -2.22
CA ILE A 60 4.73 8.79 -3.21
C ILE A 60 5.79 9.43 -4.11
N ALA A 61 6.90 9.89 -3.52
CA ALA A 61 8.01 10.46 -4.27
C ALA A 61 8.68 9.42 -5.19
N MET A 62 8.84 8.17 -4.73
CA MET A 62 9.45 7.08 -5.51
C MET A 62 8.56 6.56 -6.64
N LEU A 63 7.25 6.43 -6.40
CA LEU A 63 6.28 5.99 -7.40
C LEU A 63 6.18 6.97 -8.56
N ASN A 64 6.42 8.27 -8.30
CA ASN A 64 6.39 9.36 -9.27
C ASN A 64 5.13 9.30 -10.18
N SER A 65 4.01 8.89 -9.60
CA SER A 65 2.74 8.72 -10.31
C SER A 65 1.80 9.86 -9.96
N PRO A 66 1.23 10.58 -10.94
CA PRO A 66 0.30 11.67 -10.67
C PRO A 66 -1.04 11.16 -10.09
N ALA A 67 -1.30 9.85 -10.14
CA ALA A 67 -2.51 9.24 -9.60
C ALA A 67 -2.44 9.01 -8.07
N VAL A 68 -1.24 8.97 -7.48
CA VAL A 68 -1.05 8.62 -6.07
C VAL A 68 -0.51 9.82 -5.31
N LYS A 69 -1.35 10.54 -4.56
CA LYS A 69 -0.96 11.77 -3.84
C LYS A 69 -1.29 11.73 -2.36
N ARG A 70 -2.26 10.93 -1.96
CA ARG A 70 -2.82 10.90 -0.61
C ARG A 70 -3.01 9.46 -0.16
N VAL A 71 -3.31 9.30 1.12
CA VAL A 71 -3.56 8.00 1.75
C VAL A 71 -4.67 7.22 1.03
N GLU A 72 -5.74 7.89 0.62
CA GLU A 72 -6.86 7.24 -0.09
C GLU A 72 -6.48 6.70 -1.48
N ASP A 73 -5.40 7.22 -2.07
CA ASP A 73 -4.97 6.84 -3.42
C ASP A 73 -4.08 5.57 -3.43
N ILE A 74 -3.76 5.00 -2.25
CA ILE A 74 -2.88 3.81 -2.15
C ILE A 74 -3.65 2.49 -2.10
N GLU A 75 -4.98 2.53 -1.96
CA GLU A 75 -5.81 1.32 -2.08
C GLU A 75 -5.64 0.72 -3.48
N GLY A 76 -5.45 -0.60 -3.54
CA GLY A 76 -5.13 -1.32 -4.77
C GLY A 76 -3.63 -1.39 -5.11
N LEU A 77 -2.76 -0.61 -4.47
CA LEU A 77 -1.32 -0.75 -4.64
C LEU A 77 -0.79 -2.01 -3.94
N LEU A 78 0.34 -2.50 -4.42
CA LEU A 78 1.08 -3.57 -3.76
C LEU A 78 1.94 -2.98 -2.63
N ILE A 79 2.04 -3.70 -1.53
CA ILE A 79 2.82 -3.31 -0.35
C ILE A 79 3.81 -4.40 0.03
N VAL A 80 5.04 -3.97 0.35
CA VAL A 80 6.07 -4.83 0.93
C VAL A 80 6.44 -4.25 2.29
N PRO A 81 5.91 -4.81 3.41
CA PRO A 81 6.26 -4.36 4.74
C PRO A 81 7.69 -4.73 5.12
N ILE A 82 8.31 -3.87 5.92
CA ILE A 82 9.65 -4.05 6.47
C ILE A 82 9.50 -4.23 7.98
N TYR A 83 9.79 -5.44 8.45
CA TYR A 83 9.69 -5.79 9.86
C TYR A 83 11.06 -5.76 10.54
N ASN A 84 11.09 -5.31 11.80
CA ASN A 84 12.27 -5.50 12.64
C ASN A 84 12.32 -6.93 13.23
N LYS A 85 13.41 -7.26 13.92
CA LYS A 85 13.61 -8.58 14.55
C LYS A 85 12.54 -9.00 15.57
N PHE A 86 11.71 -8.06 16.02
CA PHE A 86 10.62 -8.29 16.97
C PHE A 86 9.25 -8.38 16.29
N GLY A 87 9.19 -8.37 14.96
CA GLY A 87 7.95 -8.45 14.18
C GLY A 87 7.18 -7.12 14.10
N ASN A 88 7.75 -5.99 14.53
CA ASN A 88 7.09 -4.70 14.37
C ASN A 88 7.37 -4.14 12.97
N CYS A 89 6.32 -3.67 12.29
CA CYS A 89 6.47 -2.99 11.01
C CYS A 89 7.14 -1.62 11.22
N THR A 90 8.33 -1.45 10.67
CA THR A 90 9.14 -0.23 10.76
C THR A 90 9.20 0.53 9.44
N GLY A 91 8.56 0.03 8.39
CA GLY A 91 8.35 0.76 7.15
C GLY A 91 7.75 -0.12 6.07
N PHE A 92 7.63 0.41 4.85
CA PHE A 92 7.11 -0.34 3.72
C PHE A 92 7.56 0.27 2.38
N ASN A 93 7.49 -0.53 1.32
CA ASN A 93 7.54 -0.03 -0.06
C ASN A 93 6.19 -0.25 -0.75
N LEU A 94 5.83 0.68 -1.63
CA LEU A 94 4.67 0.57 -2.50
C LEU A 94 5.11 0.28 -3.93
N ASP A 95 4.30 -0.49 -4.64
CA ASP A 95 4.44 -0.77 -6.07
C ASP A 95 3.07 -0.64 -6.75
N LEU A 96 3.06 -0.18 -8.01
CA LEU A 96 1.84 -0.02 -8.79
C LEU A 96 1.24 -1.36 -9.24
N GLY A 97 2.00 -2.45 -9.13
CA GLY A 97 1.64 -3.74 -9.67
C GLY A 97 1.64 -3.76 -11.21
N ALA A 98 1.34 -4.93 -11.78
CA ALA A 98 1.41 -5.14 -13.23
C ALA A 98 0.48 -4.22 -14.05
N ALA A 99 -0.56 -3.64 -13.43
CA ALA A 99 -1.56 -2.82 -14.10
C ALA A 99 -1.09 -1.41 -14.52
N ALA A 100 0.06 -0.92 -14.06
CA ALA A 100 0.56 0.42 -14.43
C ALA A 100 1.67 0.43 -15.48
N SER A 101 1.98 -0.72 -16.08
CA SER A 101 3.08 -0.86 -17.04
C SER A 101 2.72 -0.49 -18.49
N GLU A 102 1.49 -0.02 -18.78
CA GLU A 102 1.19 0.53 -20.10
C GLU A 102 1.75 1.96 -20.22
N PRO A 103 2.78 2.21 -21.05
CA PRO A 103 3.16 3.57 -21.37
C PRO A 103 1.97 4.24 -22.05
N ALA A 104 1.60 5.44 -21.59
CA ALA A 104 0.57 6.26 -22.19
C ALA A 104 0.79 6.32 -23.71
N LYS A 105 -0.17 5.75 -24.46
CA LYS A 105 -0.16 5.76 -25.92
C LYS A 105 -0.11 7.24 -26.34
N PRO A 106 0.88 7.68 -27.16
CA PRO A 106 0.94 9.06 -27.57
C PRO A 106 -0.35 9.42 -28.32
N GLU A 107 -1.07 10.43 -27.84
CA GLU A 107 -2.22 10.99 -28.54
C GLU A 107 -1.77 11.48 -29.92
N ALA A 108 -2.29 10.86 -30.97
CA ALA A 108 -2.10 11.32 -32.33
C ALA A 108 -2.79 12.70 -32.47
N LYS A 109 -1.99 13.75 -32.69
CA LYS A 109 -2.49 15.08 -33.05
C LYS A 109 -3.36 14.95 -34.32
N PRO A 110 -4.56 15.55 -34.36
CA PRO A 110 -5.36 15.55 -35.58
C PRO A 110 -4.63 16.38 -36.65
N GLU A 111 -4.36 15.78 -37.80
CA GLU A 111 -3.85 16.46 -38.99
C GLU A 111 -4.81 17.61 -39.36
N ALA A 112 -4.25 18.81 -39.46
CA ALA A 112 -4.94 19.95 -40.04
C ALA A 112 -5.21 19.66 -41.52
N LYS A 113 -6.49 19.45 -41.86
CA LYS A 113 -6.93 19.39 -43.26
C LYS A 113 -6.65 20.75 -43.91
N LYS A 114 -5.86 20.72 -45.00
CA LYS A 114 -5.70 21.84 -45.94
C LYS A 114 -6.98 22.07 -46.75
#